data_AF-A0A5L8Z9Q8-F1
#
_entry.id   AF-A0A5L8Z9Q8-F1
#
_cell.length_a   1.000
_cell.length_b   1.000
_cell.length_c   1.000
_cell.angle_alpha   90.00
_cell.angle_beta   90.00
_cell.angle_gamma   90.00
#
_symmetry.space_group_name_H-M   'P 1'
#
loop_
_entity.id
_entity.type
_entity.pdbx_description
1 polymer ?
#
loop_
_entity_poly.entity_id
_entity_poly.type
_entity_poly.pdbx_seq_one_letter_code
_entity_poly.pdbx_strand_id
1 'polypeptide(L)'
;MSIIQAINYLNEYANTLSNDDNFKEFSNKLFTFAEKMKSEKNINDKDIFIKELQEEILKNYEEDKDYKDFFLVQASALALEMDANNFVEMENYYKNFQKAYEKFKDEKSLKEFYNELDTLDETKTNQNQDELIAELLQNIDFNENFSLEKEELEHQVSSYETALLNDDFITPSDDEFKEENENIKPSELIAFIKDENQISYPFNREDTLKNASFMRDFRKELNALGTKELEEMVNAMRAKNEALKKELEALKSKKEDLLRQLQGEMVANSNLSLAKDELDINQTQNVDEELKVDTQDELKSGDEVAFESKENLEQNHLEANPLFEKMAEVQENSQEQNNAQIRLKRKM
;
A
#
# COMPACT_ATOMS: atom_id res chain seq x y z
N MET A 1 23.98 19.24 -15.36
CA MET A 1 25.19 18.70 -14.69
C MET A 1 25.44 17.29 -15.24
N SER A 2 26.53 16.60 -14.94
CA SER A 2 26.71 15.18 -15.31
C SER A 2 26.83 14.31 -14.06
N ILE A 3 26.65 12.99 -14.16
CA ILE A 3 26.78 12.07 -13.01
C ILE A 3 28.16 12.21 -12.37
N ILE A 4 29.23 12.28 -13.18
CA ILE A 4 30.60 12.49 -12.68
C ILE A 4 30.72 13.83 -11.92
N GLN A 5 30.12 14.91 -12.44
CA GLN A 5 30.13 16.20 -11.76
C GLN A 5 29.36 16.16 -10.44
N ALA A 6 28.20 15.49 -10.41
CA ALA A 6 27.42 15.32 -9.18
C ALA A 6 28.21 14.53 -8.12
N ILE A 7 28.91 13.47 -8.51
CA ILE A 7 29.78 12.68 -7.60
C ILE A 7 30.93 13.53 -7.06
N ASN A 8 31.56 14.36 -7.90
CA ASN A 8 32.61 15.27 -7.46
C ASN A 8 32.09 16.27 -6.43
N TYR A 9 30.95 16.90 -6.70
CA TYR A 9 30.32 17.84 -5.76
C TYR A 9 29.87 17.16 -4.47
N LEU A 10 29.36 15.93 -4.54
CA LEU A 10 29.02 15.14 -3.36
C LEU A 10 30.24 14.91 -2.48
N ASN A 11 31.38 14.54 -3.09
CA ASN A 11 32.61 14.28 -2.36
C ASN A 11 33.20 15.58 -1.77
N GLU A 12 33.15 16.69 -2.50
CA GLU A 12 33.53 18.01 -1.97
C GLU A 12 32.64 18.40 -0.79
N TYR A 13 31.32 18.27 -0.94
CA TYR A 13 30.35 18.56 0.11
C TYR A 13 30.57 17.70 1.35
N ALA A 14 30.76 16.39 1.20
CA ALA A 14 31.04 15.49 2.32
C ALA A 14 32.31 15.89 3.10
N ASN A 15 33.34 16.38 2.40
CA ASN A 15 34.56 16.89 3.04
C ASN A 15 34.36 18.18 3.83
N THR A 16 33.28 18.94 3.57
CA THR A 16 32.91 20.11 4.39
C THR A 16 32.26 19.73 5.72
N LEU A 17 31.71 18.51 5.83
CA LEU A 17 31.05 18.03 7.03
C LEU A 17 32.08 17.59 8.07
N SER A 18 32.03 18.15 9.28
CA SER A 18 33.09 17.87 10.27
C SER A 18 32.99 16.46 10.87
N ASN A 19 31.78 15.92 11.06
CA ASN A 19 31.53 14.78 11.96
C ASN A 19 30.68 13.63 11.36
N ASP A 20 30.68 13.42 10.03
CA ASP A 20 29.96 12.28 9.42
C ASP A 20 30.92 11.39 8.62
N ASP A 21 31.65 10.53 9.33
CA ASP A 21 32.65 9.64 8.73
C ASP A 21 32.01 8.60 7.79
N ASN A 22 30.77 8.19 8.05
CA ASN A 22 30.07 7.21 7.22
C ASN A 22 29.71 7.81 5.87
N PHE A 23 29.17 9.03 5.85
CA PHE A 23 28.86 9.72 4.60
C PHE A 23 30.12 10.08 3.81
N LYS A 24 31.21 10.48 4.49
CA LYS A 24 32.53 10.69 3.85
C LYS A 24 33.09 9.42 3.23
N GLU A 25 32.98 8.30 3.93
CA GLU A 25 33.43 7.02 3.42
C GLU A 25 32.64 6.62 2.17
N PHE A 26 31.30 6.75 2.24
CA PHE A 26 30.41 6.53 1.10
C PHE A 26 30.79 7.42 -0.09
N SER A 27 30.90 8.73 0.10
CA SER A 27 31.20 9.68 -0.98
C SER A 27 32.57 9.42 -1.61
N ASN A 28 33.58 9.11 -0.79
CA ASN A 28 34.94 8.85 -1.26
C ASN A 28 35.05 7.55 -2.05
N LYS A 29 34.35 6.49 -1.61
CA LYS A 29 34.24 5.22 -2.35
C LYS A 29 33.57 5.44 -3.70
N LEU A 30 32.47 6.18 -3.74
CA LEU A 30 31.75 6.49 -4.98
C LEU A 30 32.60 7.35 -5.93
N PHE A 31 33.31 8.33 -5.40
CA PHE A 31 34.27 9.14 -6.15
C PHE A 31 35.39 8.29 -6.75
N THR A 32 35.99 7.39 -5.96
CA THR A 32 37.05 6.50 -6.42
C THR A 32 36.58 5.58 -7.56
N PHE A 33 35.35 5.04 -7.44
CA PHE A 33 34.71 4.29 -8.51
C PHE A 33 34.56 5.13 -9.79
N ALA A 34 34.02 6.34 -9.68
CA ALA A 34 33.81 7.20 -10.84
C ALA A 34 35.14 7.60 -11.52
N GLU A 35 36.17 7.91 -10.74
CA GLU A 35 37.51 8.22 -11.24
C GLU A 35 38.14 7.06 -12.01
N LYS A 36 37.93 5.82 -11.56
CA LYS A 36 38.38 4.61 -12.24
C LYS A 36 37.62 4.38 -13.55
N MET A 37 36.30 4.51 -13.52
CA MET A 37 35.44 4.13 -14.65
C MET A 37 35.34 5.20 -15.74
N LYS A 38 35.51 6.50 -15.42
CA LYS A 38 35.34 7.59 -16.40
C LYS A 38 36.27 7.53 -17.61
N SER A 39 37.42 6.85 -17.49
CA SER A 39 38.35 6.63 -18.61
C SER A 39 38.00 5.40 -19.46
N GLU A 40 37.20 4.48 -18.93
CA GLU A 40 36.90 3.19 -19.55
C GLU A 40 35.50 3.14 -20.16
N LYS A 41 34.53 3.82 -19.52
CA LYS A 41 33.11 3.74 -19.81
C LYS A 41 32.46 5.12 -19.74
N ASN A 42 31.40 5.33 -20.51
CA ASN A 42 30.57 6.53 -20.39
C ASN A 42 29.61 6.43 -19.20
N ILE A 43 30.12 6.55 -17.97
CA ILE A 43 29.32 6.52 -16.75
C ILE A 43 28.47 7.78 -16.52
N ASN A 44 28.41 8.71 -17.48
CA ASN A 44 27.39 9.76 -17.47
C ASN A 44 26.03 9.25 -17.98
N ASP A 45 26.01 8.09 -18.64
CA ASP A 45 24.79 7.35 -18.89
C ASP A 45 24.42 6.56 -17.63
N LYS A 46 23.20 6.77 -17.12
CA LYS A 46 22.71 6.17 -15.87
C LYS A 46 22.73 4.64 -15.93
N ASP A 47 22.32 4.04 -17.05
CA ASP A 47 22.20 2.58 -17.15
C ASP A 47 23.60 1.94 -17.19
N ILE A 48 24.56 2.60 -17.87
CA ILE A 48 25.97 2.20 -17.85
C ILE A 48 26.55 2.36 -16.45
N PHE A 49 26.28 3.47 -15.76
CA PHE A 49 26.75 3.72 -14.40
C PHE A 49 26.28 2.63 -13.43
N ILE A 50 24.96 2.36 -13.38
CA ILE A 50 24.38 1.37 -12.45
C ILE A 50 24.97 -0.02 -12.72
N LYS A 51 25.08 -0.41 -13.99
CA LYS A 51 25.63 -1.71 -14.37
C LYS A 51 27.09 -1.89 -13.93
N GLU A 52 27.96 -0.93 -14.27
CA GLU A 52 29.38 -1.02 -13.95
C GLU A 52 29.61 -0.90 -12.43
N LEU A 53 28.76 -0.16 -11.72
CA LEU A 53 28.78 -0.07 -10.26
C LEU A 53 28.44 -1.41 -9.60
N GLN A 54 27.38 -2.09 -10.07
CA GLN A 54 27.03 -3.43 -9.61
C GLN A 54 28.18 -4.42 -9.82
N GLU A 55 28.81 -4.40 -10.99
CA GLU A 55 29.96 -5.27 -11.28
C GLU A 55 31.17 -4.99 -10.37
N GLU A 56 31.47 -3.72 -10.09
CA GLU A 56 32.59 -3.34 -9.21
C GLU A 56 32.34 -3.72 -7.75
N ILE A 57 31.11 -3.50 -7.23
CA ILE A 57 30.71 -3.85 -5.86
C ILE A 57 30.80 -5.37 -5.63
N LEU A 58 30.44 -6.17 -6.63
CA LEU A 58 30.55 -7.63 -6.56
C LEU A 58 32.01 -8.11 -6.54
N LYS A 59 32.93 -7.43 -7.22
CA LYS A 59 34.33 -7.86 -7.40
C LYS A 59 35.26 -7.37 -6.27
N ASN A 60 35.09 -6.14 -5.79
CA ASN A 60 36.17 -5.43 -5.06
C ASN A 60 35.81 -4.91 -3.67
N TYR A 61 34.55 -4.96 -3.24
CA TYR A 61 34.18 -4.52 -1.90
C TYR A 61 34.25 -5.72 -0.95
N GLU A 62 35.11 -5.69 0.07
CA GLU A 62 35.20 -6.72 1.13
C GLU A 62 34.06 -6.63 2.16
N GLU A 63 33.13 -5.69 1.97
CA GLU A 63 32.08 -5.37 2.95
C GLU A 63 30.97 -6.41 3.02
N ASP A 64 30.24 -6.40 4.14
CA ASP A 64 29.02 -7.17 4.34
C ASP A 64 28.03 -6.94 3.19
N LYS A 65 27.36 -8.02 2.76
CA LYS A 65 26.36 -8.01 1.68
C LYS A 65 25.31 -6.93 1.92
N ASP A 66 24.86 -6.76 3.16
CA ASP A 66 23.82 -5.79 3.48
C ASP A 66 24.30 -4.34 3.24
N TYR A 67 25.56 -4.03 3.52
CA TYR A 67 26.12 -2.70 3.23
C TYR A 67 26.35 -2.48 1.73
N LYS A 68 26.70 -3.54 0.98
CA LYS A 68 26.82 -3.46 -0.48
C LYS A 68 25.49 -3.08 -1.14
N ASP A 69 24.40 -3.66 -0.67
CA ASP A 69 23.06 -3.37 -1.17
C ASP A 69 22.66 -1.92 -0.82
N PHE A 70 22.90 -1.48 0.43
CA PHE A 70 22.72 -0.09 0.83
C PHE A 70 23.52 0.88 -0.05
N PHE A 71 24.82 0.63 -0.24
CA PHE A 71 25.70 1.47 -1.03
C PHE A 71 25.21 1.60 -2.47
N LEU A 72 24.80 0.48 -3.08
CA LEU A 72 24.26 0.45 -4.44
C LEU A 72 22.98 1.28 -4.56
N VAL A 73 22.07 1.17 -3.60
CA VAL A 73 20.81 1.93 -3.59
C VAL A 73 21.10 3.43 -3.53
N GLN A 74 21.94 3.87 -2.60
CA GLN A 74 22.24 5.30 -2.45
C GLN A 74 22.94 5.86 -3.69
N ALA A 75 23.95 5.16 -4.20
CA ALA A 75 24.66 5.59 -5.41
C ALA A 75 23.75 5.61 -6.66
N SER A 76 22.82 4.66 -6.77
CA SER A 76 21.83 4.64 -7.86
C SER A 76 20.82 5.78 -7.73
N ALA A 77 20.40 6.13 -6.51
CA ALA A 77 19.51 7.25 -6.24
C ALA A 77 20.13 8.58 -6.71
N LEU A 78 21.44 8.79 -6.46
CA LEU A 78 22.17 9.96 -6.97
C LEU A 78 22.10 10.05 -8.49
N ALA A 79 22.36 8.94 -9.19
CA ALA A 79 22.34 8.88 -10.64
C ALA A 79 20.92 9.10 -11.22
N LEU A 80 19.90 8.56 -10.56
CA LEU A 80 18.49 8.74 -10.92
C LEU A 80 18.03 10.19 -10.75
N GLU A 81 18.36 10.82 -9.62
CA GLU A 81 18.02 12.22 -9.35
C GLU A 81 18.69 13.15 -10.37
N MET A 82 19.97 12.87 -10.68
CA MET A 82 20.72 13.58 -11.70
C MET A 82 20.10 13.42 -13.09
N ASP A 83 19.72 12.20 -13.50
CA ASP A 83 19.06 11.91 -14.79
C ASP A 83 17.69 12.60 -14.91
N ALA A 84 16.89 12.59 -13.84
CA ALA A 84 15.55 13.17 -13.82
C ALA A 84 15.57 14.72 -13.79
N ASN A 85 16.42 15.31 -12.96
CA ASN A 85 16.35 16.74 -12.61
C ASN A 85 17.49 17.57 -13.22
N ASN A 86 18.48 16.95 -13.87
CA ASN A 86 19.71 17.59 -14.36
C ASN A 86 20.58 18.28 -13.29
N PHE A 87 20.27 18.06 -12.01
CA PHE A 87 20.93 18.59 -10.82
C PHE A 87 20.59 17.70 -9.60
N VAL A 88 21.45 17.73 -8.58
CA VAL A 88 21.22 17.08 -7.27
C VAL A 88 21.44 18.11 -6.17
N GLU A 89 20.48 18.27 -5.28
CA GLU A 89 20.60 19.17 -4.14
C GLU A 89 21.31 18.48 -2.97
N MET A 90 22.61 18.75 -2.81
CA MET A 90 23.49 18.00 -1.89
C MET A 90 23.02 17.99 -0.44
N GLU A 91 22.42 19.09 0.05
CA GLU A 91 21.89 19.14 1.41
C GLU A 91 20.70 18.17 1.60
N ASN A 92 19.79 18.11 0.62
CA ASN A 92 18.64 17.22 0.64
C ASN A 92 19.06 15.77 0.44
N TYR A 93 19.98 15.52 -0.50
CA TYR A 93 20.57 14.20 -0.70
C TYR A 93 21.24 13.69 0.59
N TYR A 94 22.01 14.53 1.28
CA TYR A 94 22.62 14.19 2.56
C TYR A 94 21.60 13.88 3.65
N LYS A 95 20.56 14.70 3.83
CA LYS A 95 19.49 14.42 4.80
C LYS A 95 18.80 13.07 4.52
N ASN A 96 18.57 12.76 3.25
CA ASN A 96 17.99 11.48 2.84
C ASN A 96 18.93 10.31 3.11
N PHE A 97 20.22 10.48 2.82
CA PHE A 97 21.25 9.50 3.15
C PHE A 97 21.29 9.20 4.65
N GLN A 98 21.27 10.24 5.50
CA GLN A 98 21.32 10.06 6.96
C GLN A 98 20.14 9.23 7.46
N LYS A 99 18.92 9.58 7.03
CA LYS A 99 17.71 8.80 7.36
C LYS A 99 17.80 7.36 6.88
N ALA A 100 18.25 7.15 5.65
CA ALA A 100 18.41 5.81 5.09
C ALA A 100 19.48 5.00 5.82
N TYR A 101 20.56 5.66 6.27
CA TYR A 101 21.67 5.02 6.96
C TYR A 101 21.33 4.67 8.42
N GLU A 102 20.55 5.50 9.11
CA GLU A 102 19.98 5.18 10.42
C GLU A 102 19.08 3.95 10.31
N LYS A 103 18.15 3.94 9.35
CA LYS A 103 17.29 2.78 9.09
C LYS A 103 18.09 1.51 8.76
N PHE A 104 19.12 1.63 7.90
CA PHE A 104 20.02 0.52 7.59
C PHE A 104 20.71 -0.03 8.84
N LYS A 105 21.18 0.84 9.75
CA LYS A 105 21.77 0.41 11.02
C LYS A 105 20.77 -0.30 11.91
N ASP A 106 19.54 0.18 11.99
CA ASP A 106 18.50 -0.44 12.81
C ASP A 106 18.11 -1.81 12.26
N GLU A 107 17.89 -1.92 10.94
CA GLU A 107 17.59 -3.20 10.27
C GLU A 107 18.74 -4.20 10.43
N LYS A 108 19.98 -3.75 10.25
CA LYS A 108 21.17 -4.61 10.44
C LYS A 108 21.30 -5.06 11.89
N SER A 109 21.14 -4.15 12.86
CA SER A 109 21.19 -4.48 14.29
C SER A 109 20.09 -5.45 14.68
N LEU A 110 18.90 -5.30 14.10
CA LEU A 110 17.76 -6.17 14.34
C LEU A 110 18.01 -7.57 13.77
N LYS A 111 18.55 -7.65 12.55
CA LYS A 111 18.93 -8.92 11.92
C LYS A 111 20.05 -9.62 12.67
N GLU A 112 21.06 -8.90 13.12
CA GLU A 112 22.11 -9.43 14.00
C GLU A 112 21.53 -9.92 15.33
N PHE A 113 20.62 -9.16 15.95
CA PHE A 113 19.91 -9.58 17.16
C PHE A 113 19.11 -10.88 16.98
N TYR A 114 18.38 -11.03 15.87
CA TYR A 114 17.65 -12.27 15.58
C TYR A 114 18.59 -13.44 15.27
N ASN A 115 19.70 -13.20 14.55
CA ASN A 115 20.73 -14.23 14.33
C ASN A 115 21.45 -14.63 15.63
N GLU A 116 21.68 -13.68 16.56
CA GLU A 116 22.18 -13.97 17.90
C GLU A 116 21.16 -14.78 18.72
N LEU A 117 19.86 -14.49 18.58
CA LEU A 117 18.79 -15.32 19.13
C LEU A 117 18.90 -16.78 18.66
N ASP A 118 19.06 -16.98 17.36
CA ASP A 118 19.16 -18.31 16.73
C ASP A 118 20.44 -19.06 17.13
N THR A 119 21.52 -18.35 17.48
CA THR A 119 22.81 -18.96 17.87
C THR A 119 22.98 -19.14 19.38
N LEU A 120 22.20 -18.44 20.21
CA LEU A 120 22.12 -18.67 21.66
C LEU A 120 21.50 -20.04 22.02
N ASP A 121 20.85 -20.70 21.06
CA ASP A 121 20.29 -22.05 21.16
C ASP A 121 21.34 -23.12 21.57
N GLU A 122 22.64 -22.85 21.36
CA GLU A 122 23.71 -23.80 21.65
C GLU A 122 24.40 -23.63 23.02
N THR A 123 24.24 -22.49 23.72
CA THR A 123 25.05 -22.22 24.94
C THR A 123 24.28 -21.63 26.13
N LYS A 124 23.65 -22.52 26.90
CA LYS A 124 23.35 -22.37 28.34
C LYS A 124 22.52 -21.13 28.76
N THR A 125 21.23 -21.17 28.44
CA THR A 125 20.14 -20.66 29.28
C THR A 125 19.08 -21.76 29.45
N ASN A 126 18.13 -21.60 30.38
CA ASN A 126 16.99 -22.52 30.54
C ASN A 126 16.25 -22.59 29.20
N GLN A 127 16.45 -23.64 28.38
CA GLN A 127 15.89 -23.77 27.03
C GLN A 127 14.38 -23.44 26.99
N ASN A 128 13.64 -23.85 28.03
CA ASN A 128 12.22 -23.55 28.17
C ASN A 128 11.88 -22.04 28.27
N GLN A 129 12.75 -21.22 28.87
CA GLN A 129 12.52 -19.78 28.98
C GLN A 129 12.76 -19.07 27.65
N ASP A 130 13.81 -19.43 26.93
CA ASP A 130 14.10 -18.86 25.61
C ASP A 130 13.04 -19.28 24.58
N GLU A 131 12.57 -20.52 24.61
CA GLU A 131 11.44 -20.99 23.80
C GLU A 131 10.16 -20.16 24.05
N LEU A 132 9.82 -19.90 25.33
CA LEU A 132 8.66 -19.08 25.69
C LEU A 132 8.81 -17.63 25.24
N ILE A 133 10.01 -17.05 25.32
CA ILE A 133 10.27 -15.68 24.85
C ILE A 133 10.12 -15.62 23.33
N ALA A 134 10.71 -16.56 22.60
CA ALA A 134 10.56 -16.63 21.14
C ALA A 134 9.09 -16.77 20.73
N GLU A 135 8.34 -17.64 21.42
CA GLU A 135 6.92 -17.82 21.16
C GLU A 135 6.10 -16.57 21.50
N LEU A 136 6.44 -15.87 22.59
CA LEU A 136 5.80 -14.62 22.96
C LEU A 136 6.01 -13.55 21.87
N LEU A 137 7.25 -13.38 21.40
CA LEU A 137 7.57 -12.44 20.33
C LEU A 137 6.80 -12.74 19.04
N GLN A 138 6.70 -14.02 18.67
CA GLN A 138 5.91 -14.44 17.52
C GLN A 138 4.42 -14.09 17.68
N ASN A 139 3.85 -14.33 18.87
CA ASN A 139 2.46 -13.99 19.11
C ASN A 139 2.22 -12.47 19.15
N ILE A 140 3.19 -11.66 19.57
CA ILE A 140 3.11 -10.19 19.49
C ILE A 140 3.12 -9.74 18.03
N ASP A 141 3.99 -10.31 17.18
CA ASP A 141 4.03 -9.99 15.75
C ASP A 141 2.71 -10.36 15.06
N PHE A 142 2.13 -11.51 15.37
CA PHE A 142 0.79 -11.86 14.88
C PHE A 142 -0.28 -10.87 15.32
N ASN A 143 -0.24 -10.42 16.57
CA ASN A 143 -1.22 -9.48 17.10
C ASN A 143 -1.17 -8.14 16.37
N GLU A 144 0.03 -7.62 16.12
CA GLU A 144 0.25 -6.38 15.39
C GLU A 144 -0.29 -6.49 13.96
N ASN A 145 0.06 -7.57 13.25
CA ASN A 145 -0.43 -7.78 11.88
C ASN A 145 -1.97 -7.87 11.83
N PHE A 146 -2.61 -8.58 12.78
CA PHE A 146 -4.08 -8.66 12.84
C PHE A 146 -4.73 -7.33 13.23
N SER A 147 -4.04 -6.50 14.02
CA SER A 147 -4.56 -5.19 14.40
C SER A 147 -4.57 -4.23 13.21
N LEU A 148 -3.51 -4.22 12.40
CA LEU A 148 -3.46 -3.48 11.14
C LEU A 148 -4.53 -3.95 10.16
N GLU A 149 -4.68 -5.28 9.97
CA GLU A 149 -5.72 -5.84 9.09
C GLU A 149 -7.13 -5.42 9.56
N LYS A 150 -7.35 -5.37 10.87
CA LYS A 150 -8.63 -4.98 11.45
C LYS A 150 -8.94 -3.52 11.15
N GLU A 151 -8.00 -2.63 11.40
CA GLU A 151 -8.16 -1.19 11.14
C GLU A 151 -8.47 -0.91 9.66
N GLU A 152 -7.71 -1.53 8.74
CA GLU A 152 -7.96 -1.40 7.30
C GLU A 152 -9.37 -1.87 6.92
N LEU A 153 -9.79 -3.00 7.48
CA LEU A 153 -11.09 -3.58 7.19
C LEU A 153 -12.25 -2.77 7.81
N GLU A 154 -12.07 -2.21 9.00
CA GLU A 154 -13.01 -1.28 9.63
C GLU A 154 -13.20 -0.01 8.79
N HIS A 155 -12.12 0.54 8.23
CA HIS A 155 -12.18 1.67 7.32
C HIS A 155 -12.95 1.32 6.03
N GLN A 156 -12.68 0.16 5.43
CA GLN A 156 -13.42 -0.32 4.25
C GLN A 156 -14.91 -0.53 4.52
N VAL A 157 -15.26 -1.17 5.65
CA VAL A 157 -16.65 -1.37 6.07
C VAL A 157 -17.35 -0.02 6.27
N SER A 158 -16.72 0.93 6.97
CA SER A 158 -17.28 2.26 7.22
C SER A 158 -17.52 3.04 5.93
N SER A 159 -16.61 2.92 4.95
CA SER A 159 -16.77 3.50 3.61
C SER A 159 -18.00 2.93 2.88
N TYR A 160 -18.20 1.61 2.91
CA TYR A 160 -19.37 0.98 2.29
C TYR A 160 -20.69 1.32 2.99
N GLU A 161 -20.69 1.40 4.32
CA GLU A 161 -21.86 1.85 5.09
C GLU A 161 -22.23 3.28 4.71
N THR A 162 -21.23 4.16 4.56
CA THR A 162 -21.45 5.55 4.13
C THR A 162 -22.00 5.61 2.70
N ALA A 163 -21.50 4.76 1.80
CA ALA A 163 -21.96 4.69 0.41
C ALA A 163 -23.42 4.21 0.28
N LEU A 164 -23.89 3.37 1.20
CA LEU A 164 -25.30 2.97 1.28
C LEU A 164 -26.20 4.05 1.88
N LEU A 165 -25.65 4.96 2.70
CA LEU A 165 -26.42 5.96 3.44
C LEU A 165 -26.53 7.32 2.73
N ASN A 166 -25.61 7.65 1.81
CA ASN A 166 -25.56 8.95 1.12
C ASN A 166 -25.66 8.79 -0.41
N ASP A 167 -26.52 9.59 -1.04
CA ASP A 167 -26.69 9.72 -2.50
C ASP A 167 -25.52 10.47 -3.19
N ASP A 168 -24.56 11.02 -2.43
CA ASP A 168 -23.46 11.84 -2.94
C ASP A 168 -22.11 11.10 -2.92
N PHE A 169 -21.35 11.26 -4.00
CA PHE A 169 -20.02 10.68 -4.22
C PHE A 169 -19.07 10.97 -3.06
N ILE A 170 -18.51 9.91 -2.46
CA ILE A 170 -17.54 10.00 -1.37
C ILE A 170 -16.15 10.32 -1.95
N THR A 171 -15.57 11.46 -1.55
CA THR A 171 -14.13 11.71 -1.68
C THR A 171 -13.37 10.95 -0.60
N PRO A 172 -12.23 10.31 -0.92
CA PRO A 172 -11.37 9.69 0.10
C PRO A 172 -10.97 10.73 1.15
N SER A 173 -11.10 10.40 2.42
CA SER A 173 -10.53 11.23 3.49
C SER A 173 -9.04 10.94 3.55
N ASP A 174 -8.22 11.93 3.20
CA ASP A 174 -6.76 11.92 3.42
C ASP A 174 -6.47 12.30 4.88
N ASP A 175 -7.04 11.57 5.84
CA ASP A 175 -6.63 11.73 7.22
C ASP A 175 -5.24 11.11 7.39
N GLU A 176 -4.21 11.94 7.19
CA GLU A 176 -2.84 11.67 7.64
C GLU A 176 -2.88 11.43 9.15
N PHE A 177 -2.75 10.16 9.54
CA PHE A 177 -2.42 9.78 10.91
C PHE A 177 -1.12 10.47 11.32
N LYS A 178 -1.24 11.50 12.15
CA LYS A 178 -0.09 12.06 12.87
C LYS A 178 0.02 11.30 14.18
N GLU A 179 0.88 10.29 14.20
CA GLU A 179 1.36 9.74 15.45
C GLU A 179 2.43 10.70 16.01
N GLU A 180 2.16 11.23 17.19
CA GLU A 180 3.18 11.91 17.99
C GLU A 180 4.17 10.85 18.48
N ASN A 181 5.46 11.03 18.16
CA ASN A 181 6.56 10.18 18.62
C ASN A 181 6.71 10.25 20.16
N GLU A 182 5.88 9.53 20.91
CA GLU A 182 6.18 9.22 22.30
C GLU A 182 7.14 8.02 22.34
N ASN A 183 8.27 8.18 23.05
CA ASN A 183 9.21 7.08 23.27
C ASN A 183 8.55 5.98 24.13
N ILE A 184 8.05 4.94 23.47
CA ILE A 184 7.38 3.80 24.08
C ILE A 184 8.39 2.99 24.90
N LYS A 185 8.08 2.70 26.16
CA LYS A 185 8.95 1.90 27.04
C LYS A 185 8.60 0.42 26.96
N PRO A 186 9.57 -0.51 27.15
CA PRO A 186 9.27 -1.93 27.11
C PRO A 186 8.26 -2.38 28.17
N SER A 187 8.24 -1.72 29.33
CA SER A 187 7.23 -1.93 30.37
C SER A 187 5.79 -1.68 29.91
N GLU A 188 5.58 -0.79 28.94
CA GLU A 188 4.25 -0.49 28.37
C GLU A 188 3.79 -1.64 27.47
N LEU A 189 4.71 -2.23 26.68
CA LEU A 189 4.42 -3.44 25.92
C LEU A 189 4.10 -4.63 26.84
N ILE A 190 4.82 -4.76 27.97
CA ILE A 190 4.49 -5.76 29.01
C ILE A 190 3.10 -5.49 29.61
N ALA A 191 2.76 -4.24 29.89
CA ALA A 191 1.46 -3.86 30.43
C ALA A 191 0.33 -4.20 29.45
N PHE A 192 0.52 -3.91 28.15
CA PHE A 192 -0.40 -4.32 27.09
C PHE A 192 -0.60 -5.84 27.07
N ILE A 193 0.48 -6.63 27.12
CA ILE A 193 0.38 -8.10 27.11
C ILE A 193 -0.50 -8.60 28.26
N LYS A 194 -0.40 -7.96 29.43
CA LYS A 194 -1.13 -8.32 30.65
C LYS A 194 -2.54 -7.73 30.73
N ASP A 195 -2.88 -6.73 29.92
CA ASP A 195 -4.20 -6.11 29.92
C ASP A 195 -5.21 -6.96 29.13
N GLU A 196 -6.11 -7.65 29.82
CA GLU A 196 -7.11 -8.50 29.16
C GLU A 196 -8.11 -7.73 28.28
N ASN A 197 -8.28 -6.41 28.50
CA ASN A 197 -9.27 -5.61 27.77
C ASN A 197 -8.72 -5.07 26.44
N GLN A 198 -7.42 -4.77 26.39
CA GLN A 198 -6.79 -4.22 25.20
C GLN A 198 -6.39 -5.33 24.25
N ILE A 199 -7.23 -5.66 23.26
CA ILE A 199 -6.99 -6.81 22.38
C ILE A 199 -6.07 -6.46 21.19
N SER A 200 -6.23 -5.26 20.63
CA SER A 200 -5.44 -4.75 19.50
C SER A 200 -4.12 -4.13 19.95
N TYR A 201 -3.08 -4.37 19.16
CA TYR A 201 -1.75 -3.78 19.33
C TYR A 201 -1.84 -2.26 19.22
N PRO A 202 -1.50 -1.49 20.28
CA PRO A 202 -1.77 -0.05 20.33
C PRO A 202 -0.54 0.81 19.99
N PHE A 203 0.57 0.21 19.57
CA PHE A 203 1.86 0.89 19.44
C PHE A 203 2.29 0.97 17.97
N ASN A 204 3.04 2.01 17.63
CA ASN A 204 3.71 2.08 16.33
C ASN A 204 4.80 1.00 16.23
N ARG A 205 4.74 0.19 15.18
CA ARG A 205 5.70 -0.88 14.91
C ARG A 205 7.14 -0.39 14.74
N GLU A 206 7.33 0.79 14.14
CA GLU A 206 8.64 1.40 13.91
C GLU A 206 9.32 1.78 15.24
N ASP A 207 8.54 2.20 16.24
CA ASP A 207 9.07 2.56 17.57
C ASP A 207 9.29 1.35 18.48
N THR A 208 8.65 0.21 18.18
CA THR A 208 8.70 -1.00 19.01
C THR A 208 9.37 -2.19 18.30
N LEU A 209 8.62 -2.96 17.50
CA LEU A 209 9.05 -4.27 16.97
C LEU A 209 10.15 -4.17 15.92
N LYS A 210 10.26 -3.03 15.23
CA LYS A 210 11.36 -2.74 14.29
C LYS A 210 12.50 -1.93 14.92
N ASN A 211 12.34 -1.47 16.16
CA ASN A 211 13.37 -0.75 16.87
C ASN A 211 14.29 -1.73 17.64
N ALA A 212 15.52 -1.88 17.16
CA ALA A 212 16.49 -2.80 17.76
C ALA A 212 16.83 -2.46 19.23
N SER A 213 16.88 -1.17 19.57
CA SER A 213 17.16 -0.73 20.93
C SER A 213 16.02 -1.10 21.87
N PHE A 214 14.78 -0.85 21.43
CA PHE A 214 13.58 -1.26 22.15
C PHE A 214 13.53 -2.77 22.36
N MET A 215 13.69 -3.56 21.29
CA MET A 215 13.63 -5.02 21.36
C MET A 215 14.71 -5.62 22.28
N ARG A 216 15.91 -5.03 22.30
CA ARG A 216 16.98 -5.42 23.22
C ARG A 216 16.58 -5.16 24.68
N ASP A 217 16.03 -3.99 24.98
CA ASP A 217 15.65 -3.63 26.34
C ASP A 217 14.40 -4.41 26.80
N PHE A 218 13.45 -4.65 25.89
CA PHE A 218 12.32 -5.54 26.11
C PHE A 218 12.77 -6.96 26.44
N ARG A 219 13.71 -7.53 25.69
CA ARG A 219 14.24 -8.86 25.98
C ARG A 219 14.94 -8.92 27.35
N LYS A 220 15.64 -7.86 27.77
CA LYS A 220 16.22 -7.80 29.12
C LYS A 220 15.15 -7.87 30.20
N GLU A 221 14.02 -7.17 29.99
CA GLU A 221 12.89 -7.23 30.92
C GLU A 221 12.27 -8.64 30.93
N LEU A 222 12.05 -9.26 29.77
CA LEU A 222 11.52 -10.63 29.67
C LEU A 222 12.44 -11.67 30.34
N ASN A 223 13.75 -11.54 30.18
CA ASN A 223 14.73 -12.41 30.83
C ASN A 223 14.73 -12.28 32.37
N ALA A 224 14.29 -11.13 32.89
CA ALA A 224 14.14 -10.92 34.33
C ALA A 224 12.86 -11.56 34.90
N LEU A 225 11.91 -11.96 34.05
CA LEU A 225 10.67 -12.64 34.45
C LEU A 225 10.89 -14.13 34.70
N GLY A 226 10.04 -14.72 35.54
CA GLY A 226 10.02 -16.16 35.76
C GLY A 226 9.31 -16.91 34.63
N THR A 227 9.66 -18.18 34.41
CA THR A 227 9.05 -19.05 33.39
C THR A 227 7.52 -19.08 33.46
N LYS A 228 6.95 -19.13 34.67
CA LYS A 228 5.50 -19.13 34.86
C LYS A 228 4.83 -17.83 34.37
N GLU A 229 5.48 -16.70 34.61
CA GLU A 229 4.96 -15.39 34.16
C GLU A 229 5.05 -15.27 32.65
N LEU A 230 6.10 -15.81 32.02
CA LEU A 230 6.22 -15.90 30.57
C LEU A 230 5.15 -16.81 29.96
N GLU A 231 4.85 -17.96 30.56
CA GLU A 231 3.73 -18.83 30.14
C GLU A 231 2.38 -18.10 30.19
N GLU A 232 2.13 -17.34 31.27
CA GLU A 232 0.92 -16.52 31.41
C GLU A 232 0.84 -15.46 30.31
N MET A 233 1.95 -14.77 30.01
CA MET A 233 2.04 -13.77 28.93
C MET A 233 1.83 -14.38 27.54
N VAL A 234 2.41 -15.54 27.25
CA VAL A 234 2.19 -16.28 25.99
C VAL A 234 0.71 -16.63 25.83
N ASN A 235 0.08 -17.16 26.88
CA ASN A 235 -1.34 -17.50 26.84
C ASN A 235 -2.24 -16.26 26.66
N ALA A 236 -1.91 -15.14 27.31
CA ALA A 236 -2.62 -13.88 27.13
C ALA A 236 -2.54 -13.40 25.67
N MET A 237 -1.35 -13.43 25.05
CA MET A 237 -1.19 -13.05 23.64
C MET A 237 -1.91 -14.00 22.68
N ARG A 238 -1.89 -15.31 22.92
CA ARG A 238 -2.68 -16.28 22.14
C ARG A 238 -4.17 -15.97 22.21
N ALA A 239 -4.69 -15.65 23.41
CA ALA A 239 -6.09 -15.30 23.60
C ALA A 239 -6.47 -14.02 22.85
N LYS A 240 -5.63 -12.97 22.92
CA LYS A 240 -5.84 -11.74 22.13
C LYS A 240 -5.85 -12.01 20.63
N ASN A 241 -4.92 -12.83 20.13
CA ASN A 241 -4.86 -13.21 18.72
C ASN A 241 -6.09 -14.00 18.27
N GLU A 242 -6.62 -14.89 19.12
CA GLU A 242 -7.86 -15.61 18.81
C GLU A 242 -9.07 -14.65 18.80
N ALA A 243 -9.12 -13.69 19.71
CA ALA A 243 -10.17 -12.67 19.73
C ALA A 243 -10.12 -11.78 18.48
N LEU A 244 -8.94 -11.27 18.09
CA LEU A 244 -8.77 -10.49 16.86
C LEU A 244 -9.18 -11.28 15.61
N LYS A 245 -8.80 -12.56 15.52
CA LYS A 245 -9.24 -13.41 14.40
C LYS A 245 -10.76 -13.51 14.30
N LYS A 246 -11.46 -13.62 15.44
CA LYS A 246 -12.93 -13.65 15.45
C LYS A 246 -13.53 -12.31 15.01
N GLU A 247 -12.95 -11.20 15.45
CA GLU A 247 -13.39 -9.86 15.03
C GLU A 247 -13.15 -9.62 13.53
N LEU A 248 -12.00 -10.04 13.01
CA LEU A 248 -11.68 -9.99 11.58
C LEU A 248 -12.66 -10.80 10.74
N GLU A 249 -12.98 -12.03 11.14
CA GLU A 249 -13.99 -12.85 10.44
C GLU A 249 -15.38 -12.18 10.45
N ALA A 250 -15.78 -11.58 11.57
CA ALA A 250 -17.04 -10.86 11.66
C ALA A 250 -17.06 -9.62 10.74
N LEU A 251 -15.96 -8.86 10.68
CA LEU A 251 -15.82 -7.71 9.78
C LEU A 251 -15.80 -8.14 8.31
N LYS A 252 -15.14 -9.26 7.97
CA LYS A 252 -15.15 -9.81 6.61
C LYS A 252 -16.55 -10.19 6.17
N SER A 253 -17.29 -10.89 7.03
CA SER A 253 -18.70 -11.21 6.77
C SER A 253 -19.55 -9.94 6.59
N LYS A 254 -19.36 -8.94 7.45
CA LYS A 254 -20.08 -7.66 7.34
C LYS A 254 -19.76 -6.94 6.03
N LYS A 255 -18.49 -6.91 5.62
CA LYS A 255 -18.05 -6.35 4.34
C LYS A 255 -18.71 -7.06 3.15
N GLU A 256 -18.76 -8.39 3.17
CA GLU A 256 -19.41 -9.18 2.11
C GLU A 256 -20.91 -8.88 2.01
N ASP A 257 -21.60 -8.78 3.15
CA ASP A 257 -23.03 -8.43 3.19
C ASP A 257 -23.28 -7.01 2.64
N LEU A 258 -22.45 -6.04 2.99
CA LEU A 258 -22.54 -4.66 2.49
C LEU A 258 -22.29 -4.59 0.98
N LEU A 259 -21.28 -5.29 0.47
CA LEU A 259 -21.01 -5.36 -0.97
C LEU A 259 -22.19 -5.96 -1.73
N ARG A 260 -22.83 -6.99 -1.17
CA ARG A 260 -24.02 -7.59 -1.77
C ARG A 260 -25.22 -6.63 -1.77
N GLN A 261 -25.37 -5.81 -0.73
CA GLN A 261 -26.41 -4.77 -0.68
C GLN A 261 -26.16 -3.69 -1.74
N LEU A 262 -24.94 -3.13 -1.79
CA LEU A 262 -24.54 -2.14 -2.80
C LEU A 262 -24.77 -2.66 -4.22
N GLN A 263 -24.40 -3.92 -4.49
CA GLN A 263 -24.66 -4.54 -5.79
C GLN A 263 -26.16 -4.63 -6.11
N GLY A 264 -27.00 -4.94 -5.11
CA GLY A 264 -28.46 -4.96 -5.27
C GLY A 264 -29.02 -3.59 -5.61
N GLU A 265 -28.57 -2.55 -4.93
CA GLU A 265 -28.98 -1.16 -5.19
C GLU A 265 -28.52 -0.67 -6.56
N MET A 266 -27.28 -0.98 -6.98
CA MET A 266 -26.81 -0.68 -8.32
C MET A 266 -27.68 -1.30 -9.41
N VAL A 267 -28.08 -2.56 -9.25
CA VAL A 267 -28.98 -3.24 -10.20
C VAL A 267 -30.38 -2.59 -10.18
N ALA A 268 -30.91 -2.25 -9.01
CA ALA A 268 -32.19 -1.58 -8.88
C ALA A 268 -32.18 -0.19 -9.55
N ASN A 269 -31.13 0.59 -9.30
CA ASN A 269 -30.92 1.91 -9.91
C ASN A 269 -30.75 1.82 -11.42
N SER A 270 -30.01 0.83 -11.93
CA SER A 270 -29.89 0.59 -13.37
C SER A 270 -31.25 0.28 -14.01
N ASN A 271 -32.05 -0.58 -13.37
CA ASN A 271 -33.40 -0.90 -13.85
C ASN A 271 -34.34 0.33 -13.80
N LEU A 272 -34.22 1.18 -12.77
CA LEU A 272 -34.97 2.43 -12.66
C LEU A 272 -34.58 3.43 -13.77
N SER A 273 -33.29 3.57 -14.08
CA SER A 273 -32.81 4.40 -15.18
C SER A 273 -33.34 3.92 -16.52
N LEU A 274 -33.29 2.62 -16.79
CA LEU A 274 -33.87 2.03 -18.01
C LEU A 274 -35.39 2.27 -18.09
N ALA A 275 -36.11 2.10 -16.99
CA ALA A 275 -37.56 2.37 -16.94
C ALA A 275 -37.89 3.85 -17.13
N LYS A 276 -37.03 4.76 -16.64
CA LYS A 276 -37.16 6.20 -16.86
C LYS A 276 -36.93 6.55 -18.34
N ASP A 277 -35.88 6.02 -18.96
CA ASP A 277 -35.60 6.25 -20.37
C ASP A 277 -36.75 5.73 -21.26
N GLU A 278 -37.33 4.57 -20.94
CA GLU A 278 -38.53 4.05 -21.62
C GLU A 278 -39.77 4.96 -21.42
N LEU A 279 -39.95 5.55 -20.23
CA LEU A 279 -41.04 6.49 -19.98
C LEU A 279 -40.85 7.82 -20.71
N ASP A 280 -39.62 8.34 -20.76
CA ASP A 280 -39.30 9.60 -21.45
C ASP A 280 -39.47 9.45 -22.99
N ILE A 281 -39.13 8.28 -23.55
CA ILE A 281 -39.42 7.94 -24.96
C ILE A 281 -40.94 7.84 -25.21
N ASN A 282 -41.70 7.25 -24.30
CA ASN A 282 -43.15 7.13 -24.43
C ASN A 282 -43.89 8.47 -24.24
N GLN A 283 -43.36 9.40 -23.42
CA GLN A 283 -43.92 10.75 -23.27
C GLN A 283 -43.63 11.61 -24.51
N THR A 284 -42.43 11.55 -25.08
CA THR A 284 -42.13 12.28 -26.33
C THR A 284 -42.96 11.77 -27.51
N GLN A 285 -43.25 10.46 -27.59
CA GLN A 285 -44.15 9.91 -28.63
C GLN A 285 -45.63 10.30 -28.43
N ASN A 286 -46.12 10.40 -27.18
CA ASN A 286 -47.51 10.83 -26.92
C ASN A 286 -47.73 12.33 -27.21
N VAL A 287 -46.73 13.19 -26.96
CA VAL A 287 -46.82 14.62 -27.31
C VAL A 287 -46.84 14.83 -28.83
N ASP A 288 -46.12 13.99 -29.60
CA ASP A 288 -46.13 14.01 -31.06
C ASP A 288 -47.41 13.42 -31.69
N GLU A 289 -48.15 12.56 -30.98
CA GLU A 289 -49.45 12.06 -31.43
C GLU A 289 -50.61 13.00 -31.06
N GLU A 290 -50.59 13.68 -29.90
CA GLU A 290 -51.62 14.69 -29.55
C GLU A 290 -51.53 15.94 -30.44
N LEU A 291 -50.35 16.29 -30.96
CA LEU A 291 -50.18 17.38 -31.94
C LEU A 291 -50.65 17.04 -33.36
N LYS A 292 -51.07 15.79 -33.64
CA LYS A 292 -51.53 15.35 -34.97
C LYS A 292 -53.04 15.24 -35.13
N VAL A 293 -53.85 15.51 -34.08
CA VAL A 293 -55.31 15.32 -34.15
C VAL A 293 -56.10 16.58 -34.50
N ASP A 294 -55.55 17.78 -34.37
CA ASP A 294 -56.27 19.03 -34.73
C ASP A 294 -55.51 19.86 -35.76
N THR A 295 -55.66 19.50 -37.05
CA THR A 295 -55.91 20.45 -38.16
C THR A 295 -55.96 19.71 -39.51
N GLN A 296 -57.14 19.17 -39.85
CA GLN A 296 -57.60 19.23 -41.23
C GLN A 296 -58.30 20.59 -41.41
N ASP A 297 -57.59 21.60 -41.90
CA ASP A 297 -58.02 22.34 -43.09
C ASP A 297 -57.06 23.50 -43.44
N GLU A 298 -56.87 23.65 -44.75
CA GLU A 298 -56.43 24.84 -45.50
C GLU A 298 -54.94 25.27 -45.53
N LEU A 299 -54.32 24.85 -46.64
CA LEU A 299 -53.73 25.71 -47.69
C LEU A 299 -52.41 26.49 -47.43
N LYS A 300 -51.38 25.93 -48.08
CA LYS A 300 -50.43 26.53 -49.03
C LYS A 300 -49.29 27.49 -48.56
N SER A 301 -48.13 27.10 -49.11
CA SER A 301 -46.95 27.85 -49.54
C SER A 301 -45.98 28.38 -48.48
N GLY A 302 -44.85 27.67 -48.37
CA GLY A 302 -43.49 28.18 -48.59
C GLY A 302 -43.03 29.38 -47.77
N ASP A 303 -42.24 29.13 -46.74
CA ASP A 303 -40.78 29.34 -46.81
C ASP A 303 -40.12 28.68 -45.60
N GLU A 304 -38.97 28.06 -45.86
CA GLU A 304 -38.14 27.36 -44.87
C GLU A 304 -37.62 28.34 -43.81
N VAL A 305 -37.81 28.00 -42.53
CA VAL A 305 -37.00 28.55 -41.44
C VAL A 305 -36.30 27.38 -40.77
N ALA A 306 -35.00 27.27 -41.05
CA ALA A 306 -34.11 26.32 -40.41
C ALA A 306 -34.05 26.59 -38.90
N PHE A 307 -34.30 25.56 -38.10
CA PHE A 307 -33.98 25.55 -36.67
C PHE A 307 -32.83 24.56 -36.45
N GLU A 308 -31.64 25.09 -36.19
CA GLU A 308 -30.49 24.32 -35.75
C GLU A 308 -30.69 23.89 -34.29
N SER A 309 -30.76 22.58 -34.05
CA SER A 309 -30.55 21.99 -32.73
C SER A 309 -29.21 21.26 -32.74
N LYS A 310 -28.22 21.82 -32.02
CA LYS A 310 -26.93 21.19 -31.74
C LYS A 310 -27.10 20.16 -30.63
N GLU A 311 -26.97 18.87 -30.96
CA GLU A 311 -26.65 17.81 -30.00
C GLU A 311 -25.14 17.81 -29.74
N ASN A 312 -24.74 18.00 -28.49
CA ASN A 312 -23.40 17.68 -28.01
C ASN A 312 -23.42 16.23 -27.50
N LEU A 313 -22.85 15.32 -28.28
CA LEU A 313 -22.46 13.97 -27.84
C LEU A 313 -21.05 14.06 -27.26
N GLU A 314 -20.93 14.11 -25.92
CA GLU A 314 -19.66 13.82 -25.25
C GLU A 314 -19.44 12.31 -25.23
N GLN A 315 -18.50 11.86 -26.07
CA GLN A 315 -17.91 10.53 -26.00
C GLN A 315 -16.98 10.45 -24.79
N ASN A 316 -17.41 9.77 -23.72
CA ASN A 316 -16.49 9.25 -22.73
C ASN A 316 -16.06 7.84 -23.11
N HIS A 317 -14.81 7.70 -23.50
CA HIS A 317 -14.12 6.42 -23.68
C HIS A 317 -14.01 5.72 -22.33
N LEU A 318 -14.78 4.64 -22.12
CA LEU A 318 -14.49 3.65 -21.09
C LEU A 318 -13.41 2.69 -21.61
N GLU A 319 -12.25 2.71 -20.97
CA GLU A 319 -11.26 1.64 -21.09
C GLU A 319 -11.88 0.32 -20.58
N ALA A 320 -11.77 -0.72 -21.40
CA ALA A 320 -12.37 -2.03 -21.16
C ALA A 320 -11.72 -2.71 -19.95
N ASN A 321 -12.47 -2.80 -18.85
CA ASN A 321 -12.12 -3.61 -17.70
C ASN A 321 -12.46 -5.09 -17.99
N PRO A 322 -11.50 -6.04 -17.93
CA PRO A 322 -11.67 -7.44 -18.34
C PRO A 322 -12.71 -8.23 -17.54
N LEU A 323 -13.25 -7.67 -16.45
CA LEU A 323 -14.43 -8.21 -15.76
C LEU A 323 -15.74 -8.01 -16.54
N PHE A 324 -15.86 -6.97 -17.38
CA PHE A 324 -17.06 -6.72 -18.18
C PHE A 324 -17.19 -7.70 -19.37
N GLU A 325 -16.08 -8.13 -19.99
CA GLU A 325 -16.12 -9.15 -21.06
C GLU A 325 -16.62 -10.51 -20.54
N LYS A 326 -16.19 -10.92 -19.34
CA LYS A 326 -16.70 -12.14 -18.70
C LYS A 326 -18.17 -12.05 -18.29
N MET A 327 -18.68 -10.86 -18.00
CA MET A 327 -20.10 -10.65 -17.69
C MET A 327 -20.98 -10.68 -18.95
N ALA A 328 -20.48 -10.18 -20.09
CA ALA A 328 -21.17 -10.26 -21.38
C ALA A 328 -21.36 -11.72 -21.84
N GLU A 329 -20.34 -12.57 -21.70
CA GLU A 329 -20.43 -14.00 -22.07
C GLU A 329 -21.40 -14.79 -21.18
N VAL A 330 -21.55 -14.42 -19.90
CA VAL A 330 -22.51 -15.06 -18.98
C VAL A 330 -23.95 -14.58 -19.24
N GLN A 331 -24.14 -13.32 -19.62
CA GLN A 331 -25.44 -12.78 -20.02
C GLN A 331 -25.94 -13.36 -21.35
N GLU A 332 -25.08 -13.50 -22.37
CA GLU A 332 -25.45 -14.13 -23.65
C GLU A 332 -25.88 -15.59 -23.46
N ASN A 333 -25.14 -16.37 -22.67
CA ASN A 333 -25.48 -17.77 -22.39
C ASN A 333 -26.80 -17.92 -21.59
N SER A 334 -27.12 -16.98 -20.70
CA SER A 334 -28.38 -17.00 -19.94
C SER A 334 -29.58 -16.62 -20.81
N GLN A 335 -29.42 -15.65 -21.73
CA GLN A 335 -30.47 -15.28 -22.68
C GLN A 335 -30.75 -16.35 -23.74
N GLU A 336 -29.73 -17.08 -24.22
CA GLU A 336 -29.93 -18.20 -25.14
C GLU A 336 -30.69 -19.36 -24.49
N GLN A 337 -30.38 -19.69 -23.22
CA GLN A 337 -31.12 -20.73 -22.49
C GLN A 337 -32.58 -20.34 -22.24
N ASN A 338 -32.84 -19.06 -21.95
CA ASN A 338 -34.19 -18.56 -21.73
C ASN A 338 -35.01 -18.54 -23.04
N ASN A 339 -34.39 -18.11 -24.14
CA ASN A 339 -35.01 -18.15 -25.47
C ASN A 339 -35.24 -19.57 -25.99
N ALA A 340 -34.36 -20.53 -25.67
CA ALA A 340 -34.55 -21.95 -25.99
C ALA A 340 -35.74 -22.56 -25.22
N GLN A 341 -35.92 -22.21 -23.94
CA GLN A 341 -37.08 -22.65 -23.16
C GLN A 341 -38.40 -22.03 -23.65
N ILE A 342 -38.38 -20.77 -24.07
CA ILE A 342 -39.56 -20.09 -24.64
C ILE A 342 -39.94 -20.70 -26.00
N ARG A 343 -38.97 -21.09 -26.83
CA ARG A 343 -39.21 -21.78 -28.11
C ARG A 343 -39.74 -23.21 -27.92
N LEU A 344 -39.33 -23.92 -26.87
CA LEU A 344 -39.84 -25.26 -26.55
C LEU A 344 -41.31 -25.22 -26.08
N LYS A 345 -41.69 -24.19 -25.30
CA LYS A 345 -43.07 -23.98 -24.82
C LYS A 345 -44.07 -23.53 -25.89
N ARG A 346 -43.60 -23.06 -27.06
CA ARG A 346 -44.45 -22.67 -28.20
C ARG A 346 -44.64 -23.79 -29.23
N LYS A 347 -44.02 -24.97 -29.04
CA LYS A 347 -44.12 -26.14 -29.93
C LYS A 347 -44.84 -27.35 -29.32
N MET A 348 -45.21 -27.29 -28.04
CA MET A 348 -46.23 -28.16 -27.43
C MET A 348 -47.55 -27.42 -27.41
#